data_AF-A0A9J6P226-F1
#
_entry.id   AF-A0A9J6P226-F1
#
_cell.length_a   1.000
_cell.length_b   1.000
_cell.length_c   1.000
_cell.angle_alpha   90.00
_cell.angle_beta   90.00
_cell.angle_gamma   90.00
#
_symmetry.space_group_name_H-M   'P 1'
#
loop_
_entity.id
_entity.type
_entity.pdbx_description
1 polymer ?
#
loop_
_entity_poly.entity_id
_entity_poly.type
_entity_poly.pdbx_seq_one_letter_code
_entity_poly.pdbx_strand_id
1 'polypeptide(L)'
;MKITKREKVMLIVLSAIISIFVYYDFLLNPRLKQIESLREEKYLLEGEMSKIEHNRNEEKLNKVNVEGLSKEMKLLAIDFFHYIEEEDVINVIDEIINNSGINISSMSITSEDIDSGVMGRSIPRFSVTLSYSDALTELMKFISEIENYHKEIVIKYLSISGGELCDMTGSVTLELYYFPIGDDKKIIYYYPGLKRKNPFNKQ
;
A
#
# COMPACT_ATOMS: atom_id res chain seq x y z
N MET A 1 -22.15 35.99 -84.68
CA MET A 1 -22.72 34.63 -84.58
C MET A 1 -24.14 34.73 -84.03
N LYS A 2 -25.17 34.30 -84.78
CA LYS A 2 -26.56 34.26 -84.32
C LYS A 2 -26.86 32.85 -83.83
N ILE A 3 -26.97 32.69 -82.51
CA ILE A 3 -27.30 31.42 -81.87
C ILE A 3 -28.76 31.08 -82.19
N THR A 4 -29.03 29.84 -82.61
CA THR A 4 -30.37 29.36 -82.95
C THR A 4 -31.19 29.06 -81.68
N LYS A 5 -32.53 29.11 -81.78
CA LYS A 5 -33.43 28.91 -80.61
C LYS A 5 -33.18 27.58 -79.87
N ARG A 6 -32.72 26.54 -80.57
CA ARG A 6 -32.44 25.21 -80.00
C ARG A 6 -31.15 25.20 -79.16
N GLU A 7 -30.09 25.87 -79.65
CA GLU A 7 -28.81 25.99 -78.94
C GLU A 7 -28.96 26.77 -77.62
N LYS A 8 -29.81 27.80 -77.60
CA LYS A 8 -30.11 28.56 -76.38
C LYS A 8 -30.78 27.71 -75.30
N VAL A 9 -31.71 26.82 -75.67
CA VAL A 9 -32.38 25.91 -74.72
C VAL A 9 -31.39 24.87 -74.18
N MET A 10 -30.54 24.31 -75.05
CA MET A 10 -29.52 23.34 -74.65
C MET A 10 -28.49 23.95 -73.67
N LEU A 11 -28.08 25.21 -73.89
CA LEU A 11 -27.20 25.94 -72.97
C LEU A 11 -27.84 26.19 -71.59
N ILE A 12 -29.14 26.48 -71.52
CA ILE A 12 -29.85 26.66 -70.25
C ILE A 12 -29.93 25.34 -69.48
N VAL A 13 -30.25 24.24 -70.15
CA VAL A 13 -30.28 22.91 -69.53
C VAL A 13 -28.88 22.52 -69.02
N LEU A 14 -27.84 22.77 -69.81
CA LEU A 14 -26.45 22.52 -69.40
C LEU A 14 -26.06 23.36 -68.17
N SER A 15 -26.43 24.63 -68.16
CA SER A 15 -26.20 25.53 -67.02
C SER A 15 -26.91 25.06 -65.75
N ALA A 16 -28.12 24.50 -65.87
CA ALA A 16 -28.87 23.96 -64.74
C ALA A 16 -28.19 22.70 -64.16
N ILE A 17 -27.70 21.80 -65.02
CA ILE A 17 -26.97 20.59 -64.60
C ILE A 17 -25.67 20.95 -63.88
N ILE A 18 -24.92 21.93 -64.40
CA ILE A 18 -23.69 22.42 -63.77
C ILE A 18 -23.99 23.04 -62.40
N SER A 19 -25.07 23.81 -62.28
CA SER A 19 -25.47 24.42 -61.01
C SER A 19 -25.81 23.39 -59.94
N ILE A 20 -26.48 22.30 -60.34
CA ILE A 20 -26.78 21.16 -59.46
C ILE A 20 -25.49 20.49 -59.01
N PHE A 21 -24.56 20.21 -59.93
CA PHE A 21 -23.29 19.56 -59.61
C PHE A 21 -22.46 20.40 -58.62
N VAL A 22 -22.36 21.72 -58.85
CA VAL A 22 -21.68 22.66 -57.94
C VAL A 22 -22.34 22.70 -56.57
N TYR A 23 -23.68 22.65 -56.51
CA TYR A 23 -24.40 22.60 -55.24
C TYR A 23 -24.10 21.31 -54.45
N TYR A 24 -24.09 20.16 -55.12
CA TYR A 24 -23.74 18.89 -54.49
C TYR A 24 -22.29 18.89 -53.97
N ASP A 25 -21.34 19.33 -54.79
CA ASP A 25 -19.93 19.25 -54.43
C ASP A 25 -19.51 20.31 -53.41
N PHE A 26 -20.02 21.53 -53.52
CA PHE A 26 -19.55 22.66 -52.72
C PHE A 26 -20.35 22.88 -51.43
N LEU A 27 -21.64 22.53 -51.38
CA LEU A 27 -22.48 22.77 -50.19
C LEU A 27 -22.76 21.51 -49.34
N LEU A 28 -22.97 20.34 -49.96
CA LEU A 28 -23.29 19.12 -49.21
C LEU A 28 -22.04 18.46 -48.61
N ASN A 29 -20.98 18.28 -49.40
CA ASN A 29 -19.77 17.60 -48.98
C ASN A 29 -19.10 18.21 -47.72
N PRO A 30 -18.92 19.54 -47.57
CA PRO A 30 -18.32 20.08 -46.35
C PRO A 30 -19.20 19.91 -45.11
N ARG A 31 -20.54 19.96 -45.27
CA ARG A 31 -21.47 19.75 -44.15
C ARG A 31 -21.49 18.29 -43.69
N LEU A 32 -21.41 17.34 -44.62
CA LEU A 32 -21.31 15.92 -44.30
C LEU A 32 -20.02 15.60 -43.53
N LYS A 33 -18.88 16.16 -43.97
CA LYS A 33 -17.60 16.00 -43.26
C LYS A 33 -17.62 16.55 -41.84
N GLN A 34 -18.26 17.70 -41.61
CA GLN A 34 -18.42 18.27 -40.26
C GLN A 34 -19.27 17.37 -39.35
N ILE A 35 -20.35 16.78 -39.90
CA ILE A 35 -21.20 15.85 -39.14
C ILE A 35 -20.43 14.57 -38.81
N GLU A 36 -19.64 14.06 -39.75
CA GLU A 36 -18.81 12.87 -39.55
C GLU A 36 -17.73 13.11 -38.50
N SER A 37 -17.00 14.23 -38.57
CA SER A 37 -15.99 14.57 -37.57
C SER A 37 -16.59 14.81 -36.18
N LEU A 38 -17.75 15.48 -36.10
CA LEU A 38 -18.48 15.66 -34.83
C LEU A 38 -18.96 14.31 -34.25
N ARG A 39 -19.34 13.37 -35.10
CA ARG A 39 -19.74 12.02 -34.68
C ARG A 39 -18.55 11.21 -34.19
N GLU A 40 -17.40 11.31 -34.87
CA GLU A 40 -16.15 10.68 -34.43
C GLU A 40 -15.67 11.24 -33.09
N GLU A 41 -15.66 12.57 -32.94
CA GLU A 41 -15.30 13.23 -31.68
C GLU A 41 -16.22 12.80 -30.55
N LYS A 42 -17.54 12.73 -30.79
CA LYS A 42 -18.50 12.21 -29.82
C LYS A 42 -18.16 10.76 -29.41
N TYR A 43 -17.87 9.89 -30.37
CA TYR A 43 -17.54 8.50 -30.10
C TYR A 43 -16.25 8.37 -29.28
N LEU A 44 -15.24 9.20 -29.57
CA LEU A 44 -14.00 9.27 -28.79
C LEU A 44 -14.27 9.73 -27.35
N LEU A 45 -15.05 10.81 -27.17
CA LEU A 45 -15.42 11.34 -25.86
C LEU A 45 -16.24 10.32 -25.03
N GLU A 46 -17.18 9.59 -25.64
CA GLU A 46 -17.93 8.52 -24.98
C GLU A 46 -17.00 7.38 -24.54
N GLY A 47 -16.03 7.01 -25.38
CA GLY A 47 -15.01 6.02 -25.05
C GLY A 47 -14.09 6.47 -23.90
N GLU A 48 -13.70 7.74 -23.87
CA GLU A 48 -12.93 8.32 -22.76
C GLU A 48 -13.73 8.37 -21.46
N MET A 49 -15.01 8.77 -21.51
CA MET A 49 -15.89 8.75 -20.33
C MET A 49 -16.04 7.34 -19.75
N SER A 50 -16.24 6.34 -20.61
CA SER A 50 -16.33 4.95 -20.16
C SER A 50 -15.05 4.46 -19.46
N LYS A 51 -13.87 4.85 -19.97
CA LYS A 51 -12.58 4.54 -19.32
C LYS A 51 -12.43 5.25 -17.97
N ILE A 52 -12.83 6.52 -17.89
CA ILE A 52 -12.77 7.30 -16.65
C ILE A 52 -13.70 6.70 -15.59
N GLU A 53 -14.93 6.30 -15.97
CA GLU A 53 -15.88 5.67 -15.06
C GLU A 53 -15.39 4.30 -14.57
N HIS A 54 -14.82 3.48 -15.46
CA HIS A 54 -14.23 2.19 -15.08
C HIS A 54 -13.10 2.37 -14.05
N ASN A 55 -12.13 3.24 -14.35
CA ASN A 55 -11.00 3.52 -13.44
C ASN A 55 -11.47 4.09 -12.10
N ARG A 56 -12.50 4.96 -12.09
CA ARG A 56 -13.07 5.51 -10.86
C ARG A 56 -13.73 4.43 -10.00
N ASN A 57 -14.43 3.48 -10.62
CA ASN A 57 -15.06 2.38 -9.91
C ASN A 57 -14.01 1.42 -9.33
N GLU A 58 -12.96 1.10 -10.10
CA GLU A 58 -11.83 0.31 -9.59
C GLU A 58 -11.12 1.02 -8.43
N GLU A 59 -10.89 2.34 -8.53
CA GLU A 59 -10.30 3.13 -7.44
C GLU A 59 -11.17 3.10 -6.17
N LYS A 60 -12.50 3.23 -6.31
CA LYS A 60 -13.44 3.12 -5.18
C LYS A 60 -13.42 1.74 -4.54
N LEU A 61 -13.45 0.68 -5.34
CA LEU A 61 -13.37 -0.71 -4.85
C LEU A 61 -12.05 -0.96 -4.11
N ASN A 62 -10.94 -0.47 -4.69
CA ASN A 62 -9.63 -0.57 -4.06
C ASN A 62 -9.56 0.20 -2.74
N LYS A 63 -10.14 1.41 -2.66
CA LYS A 63 -10.21 2.17 -1.40
C LYS A 63 -10.98 1.42 -0.31
N VAL A 64 -12.17 0.90 -0.63
CA VAL A 64 -12.95 0.09 0.32
C VAL A 64 -12.18 -1.15 0.78
N ASN A 65 -11.49 -1.84 -0.14
CA ASN A 65 -10.66 -2.98 0.22
C ASN A 65 -9.47 -2.59 1.12
N VAL A 66 -8.81 -1.46 0.85
CA VAL A 66 -7.72 -0.93 1.68
C VAL A 66 -8.21 -0.54 3.07
N GLU A 67 -9.37 0.10 3.18
CA GLU A 67 -9.99 0.45 4.47
C GLU A 67 -10.35 -0.81 5.28
N GLY A 68 -10.93 -1.83 4.62
CA GLY A 68 -11.24 -3.12 5.23
C GLY A 68 -9.99 -3.83 5.75
N LEU A 69 -8.96 -3.95 4.90
CA LEU A 69 -7.68 -4.56 5.26
C LEU A 69 -6.96 -3.78 6.37
N SER A 70 -7.01 -2.44 6.34
CA SER A 70 -6.44 -1.60 7.40
C SER A 70 -7.13 -1.84 8.74
N LYS A 71 -8.46 -2.01 8.73
CA LYS A 71 -9.23 -2.32 9.93
C LYS A 71 -8.91 -3.71 10.46
N GLU A 72 -8.84 -4.72 9.60
CA GLU A 72 -8.44 -6.08 9.97
C GLU A 72 -7.04 -6.10 10.56
N MET A 73 -6.08 -5.42 9.92
CA MET A 73 -4.72 -5.27 10.44
C MET A 73 -4.72 -4.59 11.82
N LYS A 74 -5.50 -3.52 12.01
CA LYS A 74 -5.63 -2.87 13.33
C LYS A 74 -6.15 -3.83 14.38
N LEU A 75 -7.15 -4.65 14.07
CA LEU A 75 -7.69 -5.63 15.01
C LEU A 75 -6.66 -6.69 15.39
N LEU A 76 -5.91 -7.21 14.42
CA LEU A 76 -4.83 -8.18 14.67
C LEU A 76 -3.64 -7.56 15.42
N ALA A 77 -3.40 -6.27 15.24
CA ALA A 77 -2.29 -5.56 15.88
C ALA A 77 -2.60 -5.08 17.32
N ILE A 78 -3.83 -5.24 17.82
CA ILE A 78 -4.21 -4.82 19.19
C ILE A 78 -3.37 -5.53 20.24
N ASP A 79 -3.10 -6.82 20.03
CA ASP A 79 -2.39 -7.66 21.00
C ASP A 79 -0.89 -7.36 21.01
N PHE A 80 -0.37 -6.70 19.98
CA PHE A 80 1.04 -6.33 19.87
C PHE A 80 1.30 -4.91 20.38
N PHE A 81 2.59 -4.60 20.56
CA PHE A 81 3.00 -3.25 20.90
C PHE A 81 2.71 -2.30 19.74
N HIS A 82 2.23 -1.11 20.08
CA HIS A 82 2.32 0.01 19.14
C HIS A 82 3.78 0.42 19.00
N TYR A 83 4.08 1.41 18.15
CA TYR A 83 5.43 1.98 18.08
C TYR A 83 6.02 2.16 19.49
N ILE A 84 7.15 1.49 19.74
CA ILE A 84 7.80 1.37 21.04
C ILE A 84 9.29 1.66 20.87
N GLU A 85 9.87 2.43 21.79
CA GLU A 85 11.30 2.75 21.79
C GLU A 85 12.04 1.86 22.81
N GLU A 86 13.38 1.84 22.78
CA GLU A 86 14.17 0.97 23.67
C GLU A 86 13.92 1.27 25.17
N GLU A 87 13.70 2.53 25.52
CA GLU A 87 13.36 2.96 26.89
C GLU A 87 12.05 2.34 27.38
N ASP A 88 11.06 2.24 26.51
CA ASP A 88 9.78 1.60 26.83
C ASP A 88 9.95 0.09 27.01
N VAL A 89 10.78 -0.55 26.18
CA VAL A 89 11.11 -1.99 26.32
C VAL A 89 11.76 -2.25 27.68
N ILE A 90 12.69 -1.40 28.11
CA ILE A 90 13.30 -1.51 29.44
C ILE A 90 12.22 -1.42 30.53
N ASN A 91 11.31 -0.44 30.45
CA ASN A 91 10.24 -0.28 31.43
C ASN A 91 9.31 -1.50 31.50
N VAL A 92 8.93 -2.06 30.35
CA VAL A 92 8.10 -3.28 30.25
C VAL A 92 8.79 -4.46 30.93
N ILE A 93 10.07 -4.67 30.63
CA ILE A 93 10.84 -5.78 31.18
C ILE A 93 11.08 -5.59 32.69
N ASP A 94 11.37 -4.36 33.13
CA ASP A 94 11.55 -4.03 34.54
C ASP A 94 10.25 -4.26 35.34
N GLU A 95 9.08 -3.92 34.80
CA GLU A 95 7.79 -4.22 35.42
C GLU A 95 7.64 -5.73 35.67
N ILE A 96 7.92 -6.55 34.65
CA ILE A 96 7.82 -8.01 34.72
C ILE A 96 8.82 -8.59 35.73
N ILE A 97 10.06 -8.09 35.73
CA ILE A 97 11.11 -8.53 36.67
C ILE A 97 10.71 -8.19 38.11
N ASN A 98 10.25 -6.96 38.35
CA ASN A 98 9.86 -6.52 39.69
C ASN A 98 8.64 -7.28 40.24
N ASN A 99 7.66 -7.59 39.39
CA ASN A 99 6.48 -8.35 39.80
C ASN A 99 6.79 -9.83 40.07
N SER A 100 7.70 -10.41 39.29
CA SER A 100 8.07 -11.82 39.45
C SER A 100 9.07 -12.05 40.58
N GLY A 101 9.88 -11.05 40.94
CA GLY A 101 10.94 -11.18 41.94
C GLY A 101 12.18 -11.94 41.46
N ILE A 102 12.26 -12.28 40.17
CA ILE A 102 13.38 -13.03 39.59
C ILE A 102 14.66 -12.19 39.58
N ASN A 103 15.78 -12.81 39.95
CA ASN A 103 17.08 -12.16 39.88
C ASN A 103 17.69 -12.24 38.48
N ILE A 104 17.81 -11.09 37.81
CA ILE A 104 18.46 -10.92 36.51
C ILE A 104 19.89 -10.42 36.69
N SER A 105 20.85 -11.21 36.22
CA SER A 105 22.29 -10.92 36.27
C SER A 105 22.79 -10.08 35.10
N SER A 106 22.15 -10.20 33.93
CA SER A 106 22.47 -9.40 32.75
C SER A 106 21.28 -9.29 31.81
N MET A 107 21.20 -8.17 31.09
CA MET A 107 20.21 -7.87 30.06
C MET A 107 20.92 -7.34 28.82
N SER A 108 20.49 -7.79 27.64
CA SER A 108 20.91 -7.27 26.34
C SER A 108 19.69 -7.06 25.46
N ILE A 109 19.58 -5.89 24.85
CA ILE A 109 18.49 -5.54 23.93
C ILE A 109 19.09 -5.37 22.54
N THR A 110 18.39 -5.89 21.52
CA THR A 110 18.77 -5.71 20.13
C THR A 110 17.52 -5.44 19.30
N SER A 111 17.55 -4.36 18.53
CA SER A 111 16.51 -4.02 17.56
C SER A 111 16.79 -4.73 16.23
N GLU A 112 15.81 -5.48 15.73
CA GLU A 112 15.87 -6.04 14.38
C GLU A 112 14.86 -5.31 13.50
N ASP A 113 15.38 -4.40 12.67
CA ASP A 113 14.59 -3.68 11.68
C ASP A 113 14.50 -4.46 10.36
N ILE A 114 13.53 -4.05 9.53
CA ILE A 114 13.18 -4.66 8.24
C ILE A 114 14.31 -4.42 7.23
N ASP A 115 15.40 -5.19 7.28
CA ASP A 115 16.31 -5.26 6.14
C ASP A 115 16.98 -6.63 5.96
N SER A 116 16.32 -7.46 5.15
CA SER A 116 16.95 -8.58 4.42
C SER A 116 16.04 -8.96 3.24
N GLY A 117 16.45 -8.56 2.03
CA GLY A 117 15.88 -9.02 0.75
C GLY A 117 15.86 -10.55 0.69
N VAL A 118 14.93 -11.22 0.01
CA VAL A 118 14.56 -11.11 -1.41
C VAL A 118 13.04 -11.35 -1.60
N MET A 119 12.28 -11.52 -0.51
CA MET A 119 10.80 -11.55 -0.48
C MET A 119 10.19 -10.83 0.76
N GLY A 120 11.04 -10.19 1.60
CA GLY A 120 10.87 -8.81 2.07
C GLY A 120 9.74 -8.44 3.04
N ARG A 121 9.33 -9.29 3.98
CA ARG A 121 8.47 -8.88 5.11
C ARG A 121 8.95 -9.53 6.40
N SER A 122 9.84 -8.86 7.12
CA SER A 122 10.09 -9.12 8.54
C SER A 122 9.28 -8.11 9.36
N ILE A 123 8.65 -8.56 10.44
CA ILE A 123 7.96 -7.66 11.37
C ILE A 123 9.03 -7.08 12.29
N PRO A 124 9.08 -5.75 12.49
CA PRO A 124 10.08 -5.16 13.35
C PRO A 124 9.87 -5.62 14.80
N ARG A 125 10.98 -5.88 15.49
CA ARG A 125 10.96 -6.45 16.83
C ARG A 125 12.15 -6.02 17.67
N PHE A 126 11.97 -6.03 18.97
CA PHE A 126 13.07 -6.02 19.93
C PHE A 126 13.30 -7.44 20.43
N SER A 127 14.55 -7.89 20.37
CA SER A 127 14.99 -9.10 21.03
C SER A 127 15.66 -8.74 22.34
N VAL A 128 15.13 -9.27 23.45
CA VAL A 128 15.65 -9.05 24.80
C VAL A 128 16.20 -10.36 25.32
N THR A 129 17.50 -10.44 25.55
CA THR A 129 18.15 -11.59 26.18
C THR A 129 18.46 -11.27 27.63
N LEU A 130 17.91 -12.09 28.54
CA LEU A 130 18.12 -11.98 29.98
C LEU A 130 18.89 -13.21 30.47
N SER A 131 19.82 -13.02 31.39
CA SER A 131 20.47 -14.12 32.13
C SER A 131 20.00 -14.08 33.57
N TYR A 132 19.41 -15.17 34.07
CA TYR A 132 18.84 -15.25 35.41
C TYR A 132 19.60 -16.24 36.29
N SER A 133 19.47 -16.05 37.61
CA SER A 133 20.03 -16.95 38.62
C SER A 133 19.09 -16.99 39.83
N ASP A 134 18.15 -17.92 39.84
CA ASP A 134 17.10 -17.99 40.85
C ASP A 134 16.49 -19.39 40.99
N ALA A 135 15.56 -19.55 41.93
CA ALA A 135 14.78 -20.77 42.10
C ALA A 135 13.74 -20.96 40.97
N LEU A 136 13.37 -22.23 40.72
CA LEU A 136 12.34 -22.57 39.73
C LEU A 136 11.00 -21.84 39.98
N THR A 137 10.66 -21.60 41.25
CA THR A 137 9.42 -20.91 41.63
C THR A 137 9.38 -19.48 41.09
N GLU A 138 10.48 -18.73 41.16
CA GLU A 138 10.53 -17.36 40.67
C GLU A 138 10.56 -17.33 39.13
N LEU A 139 11.22 -18.30 38.49
CA LEU A 139 11.16 -18.47 37.03
C LEU A 139 9.72 -18.74 36.54
N MET A 140 8.97 -19.58 37.24
CA MET A 140 7.58 -19.87 36.88
C MET A 140 6.68 -18.63 37.06
N LYS A 141 6.91 -17.81 38.10
CA LYS A 141 6.22 -16.52 38.24
C LYS A 141 6.57 -15.58 37.11
N PHE A 142 7.85 -15.48 36.75
CA PHE A 142 8.31 -14.67 35.63
C PHE A 142 7.64 -15.06 34.31
N ILE A 143 7.57 -16.35 34.00
CA ILE A 143 6.86 -16.83 32.81
C ILE A 143 5.37 -16.48 32.88
N SER A 144 4.76 -16.58 34.07
CA SER A 144 3.34 -16.24 34.25
C SER A 144 3.06 -14.74 34.12
N GLU A 145 3.96 -13.87 34.57
CA GLU A 145 3.86 -12.41 34.36
C GLU A 145 3.96 -12.05 32.87
N ILE A 146 4.82 -12.74 32.11
CA ILE A 146 4.90 -12.58 30.65
C ILE A 146 3.61 -13.04 29.98
N GLU A 147 3.09 -14.22 30.34
CA GLU A 147 1.90 -14.80 29.73
C GLU A 147 0.63 -13.96 29.99
N ASN A 148 0.53 -13.35 31.17
CA ASN A 148 -0.59 -12.50 31.55
C ASN A 148 -0.40 -11.03 31.17
N TYR A 149 0.72 -10.68 30.53
CA TYR A 149 0.95 -9.30 30.12
C TYR A 149 -0.09 -8.85 29.10
N HIS A 150 -0.47 -7.58 29.17
CA HIS A 150 -1.52 -7.02 28.31
C HIS A 150 -1.13 -6.93 26.83
N LYS A 151 0.11 -7.28 26.48
CA LYS A 151 0.67 -7.35 25.13
C LYS A 151 1.37 -8.67 24.92
N GLU A 152 1.36 -9.15 23.68
CA GLU A 152 2.02 -10.37 23.28
C GLU A 152 3.55 -10.21 23.33
N ILE A 153 4.17 -11.02 24.20
CA ILE A 153 5.62 -11.15 24.34
C ILE A 153 5.97 -12.61 24.08
N VAL A 154 6.84 -12.87 23.10
CA VAL A 154 7.16 -14.23 22.67
C VAL A 154 8.44 -14.71 23.33
N ILE A 155 8.39 -15.85 24.03
CA ILE A 155 9.61 -16.54 24.50
C ILE A 155 10.19 -17.34 23.35
N LYS A 156 11.26 -16.84 22.74
CA LYS A 156 11.95 -17.52 21.62
C LYS A 156 12.86 -18.64 22.09
N TYR A 157 13.55 -18.41 23.20
CA TYR A 157 14.51 -19.35 23.75
C TYR A 157 14.48 -19.28 25.27
N LEU A 158 14.56 -20.45 25.91
CA LEU A 158 14.73 -20.59 27.34
C LEU A 158 15.74 -21.71 27.58
N SER A 159 16.80 -21.40 28.32
CA SER A 159 17.77 -22.37 28.79
C SER A 159 17.82 -22.36 30.30
N ILE A 160 17.98 -23.54 30.87
CA ILE A 160 18.11 -23.76 32.32
C ILE A 160 19.37 -24.61 32.53
N SER A 161 20.20 -24.22 33.48
CA SER A 161 21.49 -24.82 33.82
C SER A 161 21.75 -24.66 35.31
N GLY A 162 21.92 -25.76 36.04
CA GLY A 162 22.12 -25.71 37.48
C GLY A 162 21.60 -26.98 38.17
N GLY A 163 22.34 -27.43 39.17
CA GLY A 163 22.08 -28.64 39.95
C GLY A 163 21.45 -28.29 41.30
N GLU A 164 20.37 -29.02 41.62
CA GLU A 164 19.48 -28.87 42.79
C GLU A 164 18.56 -27.63 42.76
N LEU A 165 17.33 -27.82 43.25
CA LEU A 165 16.10 -27.02 43.04
C LEU A 165 16.20 -25.51 43.34
N CYS A 166 17.27 -25.04 44.00
CA CYS A 166 17.32 -23.71 44.61
C CYS A 166 18.20 -22.70 43.88
N ASP A 167 19.16 -23.13 43.05
CA ASP A 167 20.11 -22.22 42.39
C ASP A 167 20.20 -22.53 40.89
N MET A 168 19.11 -22.26 40.16
CA MET A 168 19.08 -22.45 38.71
C MET A 168 19.56 -21.19 38.00
N THR A 169 20.54 -21.35 37.12
CA THR A 169 20.97 -20.29 36.21
C THR A 169 20.43 -20.56 34.82
N GLY A 170 20.30 -19.54 33.99
CA GLY A 170 19.81 -19.75 32.64
C GLY A 170 19.75 -18.46 31.84
N SER A 171 19.28 -18.59 30.60
CA SER A 171 19.03 -17.44 29.75
C SER A 171 17.67 -17.57 29.08
N VAL A 172 16.93 -16.46 29.03
CA VAL A 172 15.66 -16.34 28.31
C VAL A 172 15.82 -15.28 27.24
N THR A 173 15.33 -15.55 26.04
CA THR A 173 15.24 -14.58 24.95
C THR A 173 13.79 -14.32 24.63
N LEU A 174 13.40 -13.05 24.77
CA LEU A 174 12.08 -12.54 24.50
C LEU A 174 12.08 -11.78 23.18
N GLU A 175 10.98 -11.85 22.45
CA GLU A 175 10.73 -11.03 21.27
C GLU A 175 9.47 -10.19 21.49
N LEU A 176 9.64 -8.88 21.42
CA LEU A 176 8.56 -7.89 21.48
C LEU A 176 8.34 -7.37 20.07
N TYR A 177 7.24 -7.81 19.46
CA TYR A 177 6.83 -7.37 18.13
C TYR A 177 6.03 -6.08 18.23
N TYR A 178 6.32 -5.13 17.33
CA TYR A 178 5.60 -3.88 17.29
C TYR A 178 5.12 -3.53 15.89
N PHE A 179 3.96 -2.86 15.82
CA PHE A 179 3.39 -2.42 14.55
C PHE A 179 3.25 -0.90 14.56
N PRO A 180 3.93 -0.19 13.63
CA PRO A 180 3.70 1.24 13.44
C PRO A 180 2.34 1.42 12.76
N ILE A 181 1.27 1.58 13.53
CA ILE A 181 -0.05 1.94 12.99
C ILE A 181 -0.03 3.45 12.73
N GLY A 182 -0.22 3.83 11.47
CA GLY A 182 -0.03 5.21 11.02
C GLY A 182 -0.94 6.22 11.74
N ASP A 183 -0.33 7.01 12.61
CA ASP A 183 -0.56 8.45 12.72
C ASP A 183 0.68 9.21 13.24
N ASP A 184 1.59 8.56 13.98
CA ASP A 184 2.64 9.32 14.70
C ASP A 184 4.00 9.49 14.02
N LYS A 185 4.31 8.77 12.94
CA LYS A 185 5.47 9.08 12.08
C LYS A 185 5.11 8.75 10.64
N LYS A 186 5.36 9.69 9.71
CA LYS A 186 5.17 9.55 8.24
C LYS A 186 5.65 8.18 7.76
N ILE A 187 4.72 7.23 7.61
CA ILE A 187 4.95 6.02 6.85
C ILE A 187 5.00 6.47 5.40
N ILE A 188 6.20 6.67 4.86
CA ILE A 188 6.39 6.83 3.42
C ILE A 188 6.09 5.45 2.83
N TYR A 189 4.83 5.20 2.51
CA TYR A 189 4.50 4.15 1.55
C TYR A 189 5.19 4.53 0.24
N TYR A 190 6.34 3.93 -0.02
CA TYR A 190 6.96 3.93 -1.34
C TYR A 190 5.98 3.22 -2.28
N TYR A 191 5.16 4.00 -2.99
CA TYR A 191 4.42 3.50 -4.16
C TYR A 191 5.40 3.41 -5.33
N PRO A 192 5.78 2.22 -5.82
CA PRO A 192 6.57 2.10 -7.04
C PRO A 192 5.61 2.31 -8.22
N GLY A 193 5.41 3.56 -8.63
CA GLY A 193 4.43 3.85 -9.69
C GLY A 193 4.58 5.17 -10.45
N LEU A 194 5.50 6.06 -10.06
CA LEU A 194 5.80 7.23 -10.88
C LEU A 194 7.01 6.93 -11.75
N LYS A 195 6.77 6.63 -13.03
CA LYS A 195 7.77 6.71 -14.09
C LYS A 195 8.37 8.12 -14.08
N ARG A 196 9.45 8.34 -13.34
CA ARG A 196 10.29 9.52 -13.50
C ARG A 196 10.86 9.43 -14.91
N LYS A 197 10.43 10.32 -15.82
CA LYS A 197 11.09 10.49 -17.11
C LYS A 197 12.56 10.81 -16.84
N ASN A 198 13.45 9.99 -17.41
CA ASN A 198 14.89 10.14 -17.28
C ASN A 198 15.32 11.53 -17.78
N PRO A 199 15.89 12.41 -16.91
CA PRO A 199 16.33 13.75 -17.31
C PRO A 199 17.60 13.72 -18.18
N PHE A 200 18.21 12.56 -18.40
CA PHE A 200 19.36 12.38 -19.29
C PHE A 200 19.04 11.72 -20.63
N ASN A 201 17.76 11.46 -20.94
CA ASN A 201 17.41 11.09 -22.31
C ASN A 201 17.32 12.36 -23.17
N LYS A 202 18.49 12.89 -23.56
CA LYS A 202 18.63 13.68 -24.78
C LYS A 202 19.09 12.73 -25.88
N GLN A 203 18.15 12.28 -26.70
CA GLN A 203 18.35 12.04 -28.13
C GLN A 203 17.05 12.38 -28.85
#